data_AF-A0A1S8WRV0-F1
#
_entry.id   AF-A0A1S8WRV0-F1
#
_cell.length_a   1.000
_cell.length_b   1.000
_cell.length_c   1.000
_cell.angle_alpha   90.00
_cell.angle_beta   90.00
_cell.angle_gamma   90.00
#
_symmetry.space_group_name_H-M   'P 1'
#
loop_
_entity.id
_entity.type
_entity.pdbx_description
1 polymer ?
#
loop_
_entity_poly.entity_id
_entity_poly.type
_entity_poly.pdbx_seq_one_letter_code
_entity_poly.pdbx_strand_id
1 'polypeptide(L)'
;MWRGLFRSCKFSSTRSGFRLFHVLSVLSVSAMAWQSSGRTHEELIGNLYKNRVIRSSNVKDAMIAVDRGLFSKHNAYEDRPMPIGFEATISAPHMHAHALEALHDKLVPGAHALDVGAGTGYLTACMALMVGPTGVAVGIEHIEELSTMARGYVANWLAQSQVAKNMGIEMGKQLKLVTGDGRQGWPEDGPYDAIHVGAAAETLPQA
;
A
#
# COMPACT_ATOMS: atom_id res chain seq x y z
N MET A 1 2.39 26.94 -5.84
CA MET A 1 3.07 27.70 -6.93
C MET A 1 4.52 27.24 -6.99
N TRP A 2 4.79 26.16 -7.72
CA TRP A 2 6.12 25.54 -7.79
C TRP A 2 6.83 26.01 -9.06
N ARG A 3 7.97 26.69 -8.91
CA ARG A 3 8.87 27.09 -10.01
C ARG A 3 10.34 26.92 -9.59
N GLY A 4 11.12 26.33 -10.49
CA GLY A 4 12.58 26.48 -10.61
C GLY A 4 13.40 25.60 -9.66
N LEU A 5 14.58 25.09 -10.00
CA LEU A 5 15.49 25.40 -11.10
C LEU A 5 16.47 24.20 -11.21
N PHE A 6 16.58 23.57 -12.38
CA PHE A 6 17.67 22.65 -12.68
C PHE A 6 18.98 23.45 -12.80
N ARG A 7 19.99 23.13 -11.98
CA ARG A 7 21.38 23.52 -12.25
C ARG A 7 22.21 22.27 -12.50
N SER A 8 22.67 22.16 -13.74
CA SER A 8 23.66 21.20 -14.23
C SER A 8 25.02 21.47 -13.59
N CYS A 9 25.63 20.44 -13.02
CA CYS A 9 27.01 20.47 -12.55
C CYS A 9 27.87 19.62 -13.51
N LYS A 10 28.87 20.25 -14.13
CA LYS A 10 29.84 19.61 -15.03
C LYS A 10 30.83 18.78 -14.20
N PHE A 11 30.98 17.50 -14.53
CA PHE A 11 32.00 16.63 -13.95
C PHE A 11 33.23 16.58 -14.87
N SER A 12 34.41 16.88 -14.31
CA SER A 12 35.71 16.79 -14.97
C SER A 12 36.22 15.35 -14.98
N SER A 13 36.84 14.96 -16.09
CA SER A 13 37.39 13.62 -16.33
C SER A 13 38.85 13.55 -15.88
N THR A 14 39.18 12.57 -15.03
CA THR A 14 40.53 11.98 -14.96
C THR A 14 40.44 10.48 -14.74
N ARG A 15 41.15 9.75 -15.60
CA ARG A 15 41.24 8.28 -15.71
C ARG A 15 41.96 7.66 -14.51
N SER A 16 41.53 6.46 -14.12
CA SER A 16 42.35 5.22 -14.09
C SER A 16 41.83 4.28 -13.01
N GLY A 17 41.58 3.02 -13.37
CA GLY A 17 41.24 1.96 -12.41
C GLY A 17 40.31 0.91 -12.99
N PHE A 18 40.89 -0.19 -13.44
CA PHE A 18 40.20 -1.44 -13.74
C PHE A 18 39.24 -1.82 -12.60
N ARG A 19 37.95 -1.92 -12.89
CA ARG A 19 37.00 -2.66 -12.07
C ARG A 19 36.10 -3.51 -12.95
N LEU A 20 36.08 -4.79 -12.61
CA LEU A 20 35.23 -5.83 -13.14
C LEU A 20 33.77 -5.38 -13.09
N PHE A 21 33.16 -5.12 -14.25
CA PHE A 21 31.74 -4.82 -14.35
C PHE A 21 30.95 -6.10 -14.07
N HIS A 22 30.49 -6.28 -12.82
CA HIS A 22 29.23 -6.99 -12.62
C HIS A 22 28.11 -6.07 -13.10
N VAL A 23 27.70 -6.26 -14.36
CA VAL A 23 26.43 -5.75 -14.85
C VAL A 23 25.35 -6.55 -14.13
N LEU A 24 24.96 -6.09 -12.94
CA LEU A 24 23.67 -6.47 -12.38
C LEU A 24 22.61 -5.90 -13.32
N SER A 25 22.10 -6.79 -14.16
CA SER A 25 20.92 -6.60 -14.98
C SER A 25 19.80 -5.98 -14.14
N VAL A 26 19.53 -4.68 -14.33
CA VAL A 26 18.31 -4.00 -13.88
C VAL A 26 17.16 -4.25 -14.89
N LEU A 27 17.24 -5.34 -15.66
CA LEU A 27 16.18 -5.72 -16.58
C LEU A 27 15.12 -6.52 -15.83
N SER A 28 13.92 -5.93 -15.72
CA SER A 28 12.61 -6.60 -15.57
C SER A 28 11.72 -6.17 -14.39
N VAL A 29 11.70 -4.89 -13.99
CA VAL A 29 10.60 -4.39 -13.13
C VAL A 29 9.48 -3.75 -13.96
N SER A 30 9.81 -3.04 -15.04
CA SER A 30 8.82 -2.25 -15.78
C SER A 30 7.99 -3.03 -16.82
N ALA A 31 8.44 -4.21 -17.26
CA ALA A 31 7.78 -4.94 -18.36
C ALA A 31 6.59 -5.81 -17.93
N MET A 32 6.40 -6.06 -16.63
CA MET A 32 5.37 -7.02 -16.14
C MET A 32 4.17 -6.36 -15.44
N ALA A 33 4.24 -5.07 -15.09
CA ALA A 33 3.18 -4.37 -14.36
C ALA A 33 1.89 -4.17 -15.18
N TRP A 34 1.98 -4.00 -16.50
CA TRP A 34 0.77 -3.86 -17.35
C TRP A 34 0.07 -5.19 -17.67
N GLN A 35 0.68 -6.32 -17.36
CA GLN A 35 0.17 -7.65 -17.72
C GLN A 35 -0.66 -8.33 -16.63
N SER A 36 -0.91 -7.65 -15.49
CA SER A 36 -1.60 -8.28 -14.36
C SER A 36 -3.07 -7.86 -14.20
N SER A 37 -3.59 -6.95 -15.04
CA SER A 37 -5.01 -6.58 -15.02
C SER A 37 -5.94 -7.80 -15.15
N GLY A 38 -7.13 -7.71 -14.58
CA GLY A 38 -8.17 -8.74 -14.65
C GLY A 38 -9.55 -8.16 -14.98
N ARG A 39 -10.49 -9.02 -15.37
CA ARG A 39 -11.92 -8.68 -15.51
C ARG A 39 -12.67 -8.78 -14.19
N THR A 40 -12.17 -9.60 -13.27
CA THR A 40 -12.65 -9.72 -11.89
C THR A 40 -11.49 -9.50 -10.92
N HIS A 41 -11.83 -9.31 -9.64
CA HIS A 41 -10.84 -9.18 -8.57
C HIS A 41 -9.96 -10.43 -8.46
N GLU A 42 -10.55 -11.62 -8.52
CA GLU A 42 -9.84 -12.89 -8.45
C GLU A 42 -8.88 -13.08 -9.62
N GLU A 43 -9.29 -12.66 -10.82
CA GLU A 43 -8.42 -12.70 -12.00
C GLU A 43 -7.23 -11.73 -11.84
N LEU A 44 -7.46 -10.51 -11.35
CA LEU A 44 -6.39 -9.54 -11.07
C LEU A 44 -5.37 -10.11 -10.08
N ILE A 45 -5.83 -10.59 -8.91
CA ILE A 45 -4.91 -11.13 -7.90
C ILE A 45 -4.25 -12.43 -8.37
N GLY A 46 -4.98 -13.27 -9.11
CA GLY A 46 -4.45 -14.48 -9.74
C GLY A 46 -3.33 -14.18 -10.73
N ASN A 47 -3.49 -13.14 -11.56
CA ASN A 47 -2.48 -12.69 -12.50
C ASN A 47 -1.25 -12.11 -11.78
N LEU A 48 -1.43 -11.30 -10.74
CA LEU A 48 -0.33 -10.79 -9.90
C LEU A 48 0.48 -11.94 -9.28
N TYR A 49 -0.21 -13.00 -8.82
CA TYR A 49 0.44 -14.19 -8.27
C TYR A 49 1.18 -14.99 -9.35
N LYS A 50 0.54 -15.23 -10.50
CA LYS A 50 1.13 -15.92 -11.66
C LYS A 50 2.40 -15.21 -12.16
N ASN A 51 2.37 -13.87 -12.18
CA ASN A 51 3.47 -13.02 -12.61
C ASN A 51 4.53 -12.77 -11.50
N ARG A 52 4.43 -13.46 -10.36
CA ARG A 52 5.40 -13.38 -9.23
C ARG A 52 5.54 -11.99 -8.60
N VAL A 53 4.52 -11.14 -8.78
CA VAL A 53 4.38 -9.87 -8.04
C VAL A 53 3.98 -10.19 -6.60
N ILE A 54 2.98 -11.06 -6.43
CA ILE A 54 2.65 -11.69 -5.15
C ILE A 54 3.35 -13.05 -5.11
N ARG A 55 3.97 -13.36 -3.99
CA ARG A 55 4.77 -14.56 -3.76
C ARG A 55 4.29 -15.31 -2.50
N SER A 56 3.95 -14.56 -1.46
CA SER A 56 3.57 -15.08 -0.16
C SER A 56 2.07 -15.40 -0.13
N SER A 57 1.70 -16.54 0.47
CA SER A 57 0.30 -16.97 0.54
C SER A 57 -0.54 -16.02 1.41
N ASN A 58 -0.01 -15.56 2.54
CA ASN A 58 -0.69 -14.60 3.41
C ASN A 58 -1.01 -13.27 2.69
N VAL A 59 -0.09 -12.74 1.89
CA VAL A 59 -0.33 -11.53 1.07
C VAL A 59 -1.41 -11.80 0.03
N LYS A 60 -1.33 -12.93 -0.68
CA LYS A 60 -2.34 -13.32 -1.67
C LYS A 60 -3.72 -13.42 -1.04
N ASP A 61 -3.84 -14.10 0.10
CA ASP A 61 -5.10 -14.36 0.79
C ASP A 61 -5.72 -13.04 1.30
N ALA A 62 -4.90 -12.15 1.87
CA ALA A 62 -5.35 -10.82 2.28
C ALA A 62 -5.86 -10.00 1.08
N MET A 63 -5.09 -9.95 -0.01
CA MET A 63 -5.50 -9.19 -1.19
C MET A 63 -6.72 -9.80 -1.88
N ILE A 64 -6.90 -11.12 -1.88
CA ILE A 64 -8.13 -11.78 -2.36
C ILE A 64 -9.34 -11.38 -1.51
N ALA A 65 -9.19 -11.33 -0.18
CA ALA A 65 -10.29 -11.02 0.74
C ALA A 65 -10.71 -9.54 0.77
N VAL A 66 -9.85 -8.64 0.28
CA VAL A 66 -10.15 -7.20 0.13
C VAL A 66 -10.40 -6.89 -1.34
N ASP A 67 -11.67 -7.02 -1.77
CA ASP A 67 -12.08 -6.72 -3.14
C ASP A 67 -11.84 -5.24 -3.48
N ARG A 68 -10.92 -4.99 -4.40
CA ARG A 68 -10.55 -3.63 -4.84
C ARG A 68 -11.73 -2.89 -5.50
N GLY A 69 -12.71 -3.60 -6.04
CA GLY A 69 -13.94 -3.04 -6.58
C GLY A 69 -14.76 -2.25 -5.56
N LEU A 70 -14.59 -2.55 -4.27
CA LEU A 70 -15.25 -1.82 -3.18
C LEU A 70 -14.52 -0.54 -2.77
N PHE A 71 -13.31 -0.29 -3.30
CA PHE A 71 -12.43 0.83 -2.97
C PHE A 71 -12.13 1.75 -4.17
N SER A 72 -12.58 1.38 -5.38
CA SER A 72 -12.38 2.16 -6.61
C SER A 72 -13.67 2.20 -7.42
N LYS A 73 -14.10 3.39 -7.84
CA LYS A 73 -15.35 3.58 -8.59
C LYS A 73 -15.29 3.09 -10.03
N HIS A 74 -14.10 3.10 -10.63
CA HIS A 74 -13.90 2.79 -12.05
C HIS A 74 -12.64 1.95 -12.25
N ASN A 75 -12.68 1.06 -13.24
CA ASN A 75 -11.54 0.27 -13.70
C ASN A 75 -10.77 -0.41 -12.55
N ALA A 76 -11.49 -0.87 -11.53
CA ALA A 76 -10.91 -1.29 -10.25
C ALA A 76 -9.88 -2.42 -10.41
N TYR A 77 -10.02 -3.24 -11.45
CA TYR A 77 -9.20 -4.43 -11.70
C TYR A 77 -8.10 -4.22 -12.75
N GLU A 78 -7.88 -2.99 -13.20
CA GLU A 78 -6.71 -2.65 -14.01
C GLU A 78 -5.48 -2.44 -13.11
N ASP A 79 -4.34 -3.02 -13.49
CA ASP A 79 -3.09 -2.90 -12.73
C ASP A 79 -2.40 -1.53 -12.94
N ARG A 80 -3.09 -0.45 -12.59
CA ARG A 80 -2.60 0.93 -12.62
C ARG A 80 -3.27 1.80 -11.55
N PRO A 81 -2.74 2.99 -11.24
CA PRO A 81 -3.38 3.89 -10.30
C PRO A 81 -4.73 4.41 -10.85
N MET A 82 -5.69 4.62 -9.94
CA MET A 82 -6.98 5.28 -10.25
C MET A 82 -7.15 6.55 -9.44
N PRO A 83 -7.67 7.64 -10.04
CA PRO A 83 -7.94 8.88 -9.31
C PRO A 83 -9.06 8.68 -8.28
N ILE A 84 -8.88 9.26 -7.09
CA ILE A 84 -9.87 9.22 -6.01
C ILE A 84 -10.38 10.60 -5.60
N GLY A 85 -9.98 11.64 -6.35
CA GLY A 85 -10.20 13.04 -6.01
C GLY A 85 -9.03 13.62 -5.22
N PHE A 86 -9.09 14.92 -4.91
CA PHE A 86 -8.11 15.60 -4.05
C PHE A 86 -6.64 15.45 -4.50
N GLU A 87 -6.40 15.40 -5.82
CA GLU A 87 -5.08 15.15 -6.42
C GLU A 87 -4.41 13.84 -5.97
N ALA A 88 -5.20 12.92 -5.38
CA ALA A 88 -4.76 11.62 -4.91
C ALA A 88 -5.23 10.50 -5.84
N THR A 89 -4.53 9.36 -5.74
CA THR A 89 -4.87 8.14 -6.45
C THR A 89 -4.85 6.96 -5.49
N ILE A 90 -5.74 5.99 -5.68
CA ILE A 90 -5.51 4.64 -5.14
C ILE A 90 -4.38 4.00 -5.97
N SER A 91 -3.31 3.58 -5.30
CA SER A 91 -2.12 2.99 -5.92
C SER A 91 -2.46 1.77 -6.77
N ALA A 92 -1.60 1.47 -7.75
CA ALA A 92 -1.75 0.28 -8.58
C ALA A 92 -1.75 -1.00 -7.71
N PRO A 93 -2.54 -2.03 -8.07
CA PRO A 93 -2.52 -3.34 -7.41
C PRO A 93 -1.13 -3.91 -7.15
N HIS A 94 -0.19 -3.87 -8.11
CA HIS A 94 1.17 -4.34 -7.88
C HIS A 94 1.93 -3.55 -6.81
N MET A 95 1.65 -2.25 -6.64
CA MET A 95 2.28 -1.45 -5.59
C MET A 95 1.79 -1.86 -4.20
N HIS A 96 0.49 -2.15 -4.04
CA HIS A 96 -0.02 -2.72 -2.80
C HIS A 96 0.56 -4.10 -2.52
N ALA A 97 0.66 -4.96 -3.54
CA ALA A 97 1.33 -6.25 -3.41
C ALA A 97 2.78 -6.10 -2.95
N HIS A 98 3.55 -5.20 -3.55
CA HIS A 98 4.94 -4.95 -3.14
C HIS A 98 5.06 -4.44 -1.70
N ALA A 99 4.18 -3.52 -1.27
CA ALA A 99 4.16 -3.04 0.11
C ALA A 99 3.87 -4.17 1.11
N LEU A 100 2.85 -4.99 0.83
CA LEU A 100 2.48 -6.12 1.68
C LEU A 100 3.55 -7.21 1.71
N GLU A 101 4.17 -7.53 0.57
CA GLU A 101 5.30 -8.46 0.50
C GLU A 101 6.52 -7.94 1.27
N ALA A 102 6.84 -6.66 1.17
CA ALA A 102 7.97 -6.08 1.89
C ALA A 102 7.79 -6.11 3.42
N LEU A 103 6.54 -6.14 3.90
CA LEU A 103 6.18 -6.10 5.32
C LEU A 103 5.61 -7.45 5.81
N HIS A 104 5.57 -8.50 4.98
CA HIS A 104 4.80 -9.71 5.27
C HIS A 104 5.29 -10.46 6.53
N ASP A 105 6.55 -10.27 6.92
CA ASP A 105 7.19 -10.88 8.08
C ASP A 105 6.91 -10.10 9.37
N LYS A 106 6.46 -8.85 9.25
CA LYS A 106 6.03 -7.97 10.36
C LYS A 106 4.51 -7.94 10.51
N LEU A 107 3.77 -8.11 9.42
CA LEU A 107 2.31 -8.20 9.40
C LEU A 107 1.86 -9.60 9.82
N VAL A 108 2.04 -9.91 11.11
CA VAL A 108 1.70 -11.20 11.73
C VAL A 108 0.60 -11.03 12.78
N PRO A 109 -0.12 -12.11 13.15
CA PRO A 109 -1.18 -12.03 14.15
C PRO A 109 -0.73 -11.36 15.46
N GLY A 110 -1.45 -10.31 15.89
CA GLY A 110 -1.11 -9.53 17.08
C GLY A 110 -0.21 -8.31 16.83
N ALA A 111 0.32 -8.13 15.63
CA ALA A 111 1.17 -7.00 15.30
C ALA A 111 0.40 -5.69 15.16
N HIS A 112 1.12 -4.59 15.32
CA HIS A 112 0.62 -3.23 15.13
C HIS A 112 1.18 -2.66 13.83
N ALA A 113 0.32 -2.21 12.93
CA ALA A 113 0.69 -1.66 11.62
C ALA A 113 0.20 -0.21 11.45
N LEU A 114 1.03 0.63 10.85
CA LEU A 114 0.69 2.00 10.47
C LEU A 114 0.77 2.17 8.95
N ASP A 115 -0.28 2.70 8.34
CA ASP A 115 -0.38 3.06 6.93
C ASP A 115 -0.51 4.58 6.79
N VAL A 116 0.60 5.23 6.43
CA VAL A 116 0.69 6.69 6.30
C VAL A 116 0.28 7.11 4.88
N GLY A 117 -0.75 7.94 4.78
CA GLY A 117 -1.39 8.27 3.51
C GLY A 117 -2.37 7.19 3.09
N ALA A 118 -3.30 6.84 3.99
CA ALA A 118 -4.21 5.70 3.81
C ALA A 118 -5.10 5.81 2.57
N GLY A 119 -5.37 7.02 2.05
CA GLY A 119 -6.10 7.23 0.81
C GLY A 119 -7.51 6.67 0.85
N THR A 120 -7.76 5.51 0.22
CA THR A 120 -9.07 4.82 0.27
C THR A 120 -9.21 3.84 1.44
N GLY A 121 -8.14 3.58 2.19
CA GLY A 121 -8.09 2.57 3.25
C GLY A 121 -7.90 1.13 2.76
N TYR A 122 -7.68 0.92 1.46
CA TYR A 122 -7.51 -0.43 0.87
C TYR A 122 -6.33 -1.19 1.49
N LEU A 123 -5.16 -0.56 1.56
CA LEU A 123 -3.96 -1.21 2.09
C LEU A 123 -4.09 -1.42 3.60
N THR A 124 -4.63 -0.43 4.33
CA THR A 124 -4.97 -0.57 5.76
C THR A 124 -5.89 -1.77 6.01
N ALA A 125 -6.90 -1.99 5.17
CA ALA A 125 -7.78 -3.16 5.29
C ALA A 125 -7.05 -4.48 5.05
N CYS A 126 -6.11 -4.53 4.09
CA CYS A 126 -5.27 -5.71 3.88
C CYS A 126 -4.38 -5.99 5.10
N MET A 127 -3.74 -4.95 5.65
CA MET A 127 -2.94 -5.07 6.87
C MET A 127 -3.77 -5.55 8.05
N ALA A 128 -4.99 -5.04 8.24
CA ALA A 128 -5.90 -5.47 9.31
C ALA A 128 -6.21 -6.98 9.25
N LEU A 129 -6.42 -7.53 8.05
CA LEU A 129 -6.59 -8.98 7.90
C LEU A 129 -5.30 -9.74 8.26
N MET A 130 -4.12 -9.23 7.89
CA MET A 130 -2.85 -9.92 8.16
C MET A 130 -2.46 -9.91 9.64
N VAL A 131 -2.70 -8.79 10.35
CA VAL A 131 -2.44 -8.69 11.80
C VAL A 131 -3.53 -9.32 12.66
N GLY A 132 -4.70 -9.59 12.07
CA GLY A 132 -5.73 -10.44 12.66
C GLY A 132 -6.46 -9.86 13.89
N PRO A 133 -7.27 -10.67 14.60
CA PRO A 133 -8.17 -10.22 15.66
C PRO A 133 -7.47 -9.58 16.87
N THR A 134 -6.22 -9.94 17.10
CA THR A 134 -5.41 -9.49 18.24
C THR A 134 -4.47 -8.36 17.90
N GLY A 135 -4.36 -7.97 16.62
CA GLY A 135 -3.53 -6.86 16.16
C GLY A 135 -4.35 -5.61 15.82
N VAL A 136 -3.66 -4.57 15.37
CA VAL A 136 -4.30 -3.33 14.90
C VAL A 136 -3.58 -2.78 13.68
N ALA A 137 -4.34 -2.38 12.67
CA ALA A 137 -3.87 -1.59 11.54
C ALA A 137 -4.50 -0.20 11.59
N VAL A 138 -3.66 0.83 11.64
CA VAL A 138 -4.06 2.23 11.66
C VAL A 138 -3.71 2.87 10.34
N GLY A 139 -4.70 3.45 9.66
CA GLY A 139 -4.50 4.30 8.49
C GLY A 139 -4.64 5.76 8.88
N ILE A 140 -3.61 6.57 8.59
CA ILE A 140 -3.63 8.02 8.83
C ILE A 140 -3.67 8.79 7.51
N GLU A 141 -4.59 9.75 7.42
CA GLU A 141 -4.79 10.61 6.26
C GLU A 141 -4.93 12.07 6.70
N HIS A 142 -4.29 13.02 6.00
CA HIS A 142 -4.31 14.43 6.39
C HIS A 142 -5.46 15.22 5.76
N ILE A 143 -6.04 14.72 4.66
CA ILE A 143 -7.21 15.32 4.01
C ILE A 143 -8.48 14.72 4.64
N GLU A 144 -9.24 15.54 5.38
CA GLU A 144 -10.44 15.10 6.12
C GLU A 144 -11.48 14.43 5.20
N GLU A 145 -11.66 14.94 3.98
CA GLU A 145 -12.57 14.38 3.00
C GLU A 145 -12.13 13.00 2.49
N LEU A 146 -10.81 12.78 2.30
CA LEU A 146 -10.28 11.46 1.95
C LEU A 146 -10.41 10.50 3.11
N SER A 147 -10.13 10.94 4.34
CA SER A 147 -10.31 10.14 5.56
C SER A 147 -11.76 9.69 5.73
N THR A 148 -12.72 10.61 5.54
CA THR A 148 -14.16 10.29 5.56
C THR A 148 -14.55 9.31 4.45
N MET A 149 -14.02 9.50 3.24
CA MET A 149 -14.25 8.60 2.11
C MET A 149 -13.68 7.20 2.38
N ALA A 150 -12.48 7.10 2.96
CA ALA A 150 -11.85 5.83 3.34
C ALA A 150 -12.70 5.05 4.35
N ARG A 151 -13.23 5.74 5.37
CA ARG A 151 -14.17 5.13 6.35
C ARG A 151 -15.40 4.56 5.64
N GLY A 152 -15.94 5.27 4.64
CA GLY A 152 -17.05 4.79 3.83
C GLY A 152 -16.73 3.52 3.04
N TYR A 153 -15.60 3.49 2.33
CA TYR A 153 -15.17 2.30 1.57
C TYR A 153 -14.91 1.09 2.48
N VAL A 154 -14.17 1.29 3.58
CA VAL A 154 -13.89 0.21 4.52
C VAL A 154 -15.17 -0.29 5.21
N ALA A 155 -16.08 0.60 5.61
CA ALA A 155 -17.36 0.19 6.20
C ALA A 155 -18.19 -0.64 5.22
N ASN A 156 -18.22 -0.23 3.94
CA ASN A 156 -18.88 -1.00 2.88
C ASN A 156 -18.24 -2.39 2.68
N TRP A 157 -16.90 -2.47 2.69
CA TRP A 157 -16.20 -3.75 2.63
C TRP A 157 -16.47 -4.64 3.86
N LEU A 158 -16.39 -4.11 5.08
CA LEU A 158 -16.68 -4.85 6.31
C LEU A 158 -18.10 -5.42 6.33
N ALA A 159 -19.07 -4.68 5.80
CA ALA A 159 -20.46 -5.14 5.70
C ALA A 159 -20.62 -6.37 4.78
N GLN A 160 -19.78 -6.51 3.76
CA GLN A 160 -19.86 -7.56 2.74
C GLN A 160 -18.85 -8.71 2.97
N SER A 161 -17.71 -8.44 3.61
CA SER A 161 -16.61 -9.39 3.75
C SER A 161 -16.90 -10.46 4.81
N GLN A 162 -17.12 -11.70 4.36
CA GLN A 162 -17.27 -12.83 5.28
C GLN A 162 -15.96 -13.15 6.01
N VAL A 163 -14.80 -12.92 5.36
CA VAL A 163 -13.48 -13.14 5.97
C VAL A 163 -13.29 -12.19 7.15
N ALA A 164 -13.56 -10.89 6.96
CA ALA A 164 -13.45 -9.91 8.03
C ALA A 164 -14.39 -10.24 9.20
N LYS A 165 -15.64 -10.66 8.92
CA LYS A 165 -16.60 -11.09 9.94
C LYS A 165 -16.12 -12.30 10.72
N ASN A 166 -15.63 -13.34 10.03
CA ASN A 166 -15.13 -14.55 10.67
C ASN A 166 -13.90 -14.29 11.54
N MET A 167 -13.07 -13.32 11.13
CA MET A 167 -11.89 -12.90 11.89
C MET A 167 -12.21 -11.87 12.97
N GLY A 168 -13.44 -11.37 13.08
CA GLY A 168 -13.82 -10.36 14.06
C GLY A 168 -13.14 -9.01 13.83
N ILE A 169 -12.85 -8.65 12.59
CA ILE A 169 -12.26 -7.35 12.25
C ILE A 169 -13.36 -6.28 12.29
N GLU A 170 -13.16 -5.28 13.13
CA GLU A 170 -14.11 -4.18 13.31
C GLU A 170 -13.42 -2.81 13.14
N MET A 171 -14.15 -1.87 12.53
CA MET A 171 -13.75 -0.46 12.47
C MET A 171 -13.64 0.11 13.90
N GLY A 172 -12.54 0.80 14.19
CA GLY A 172 -12.25 1.37 15.51
C GLY A 172 -11.57 0.40 16.48
N LYS A 173 -11.45 -0.89 16.13
CA LYS A 173 -10.71 -1.90 16.90
C LYS A 173 -9.47 -2.34 16.12
N GLN A 174 -9.56 -3.43 15.36
CA GLN A 174 -8.44 -3.99 14.58
C GLN A 174 -8.11 -3.16 13.34
N LEU A 175 -9.07 -2.34 12.86
CA LEU A 175 -8.86 -1.43 11.75
C LEU A 175 -9.29 -0.03 12.18
N LYS A 176 -8.36 0.92 12.19
CA LYS A 176 -8.65 2.32 12.53
C LYS A 176 -8.29 3.24 11.37
N LEU A 177 -9.13 4.24 11.11
CA LEU A 177 -8.88 5.30 10.13
C LEU A 177 -9.01 6.66 10.78
N VAL A 178 -7.86 7.33 10.93
CA VAL A 178 -7.72 8.59 11.67
C VAL A 178 -7.33 9.72 10.73
N THR A 179 -7.81 10.93 11.04
CA THR A 179 -7.34 12.13 10.33
C THR A 179 -6.17 12.74 11.11
N GLY A 180 -5.04 13.00 10.45
CA GLY A 180 -3.89 13.63 11.07
C GLY A 180 -2.68 13.78 10.15
N ASP A 181 -1.65 14.47 10.64
CA ASP A 181 -0.39 14.63 9.93
C ASP A 181 0.45 13.35 10.03
N GLY A 182 0.47 12.58 8.95
CA GLY A 182 1.21 11.32 8.86
C GLY A 182 2.71 11.40 9.19
N ARG A 183 3.34 12.59 9.09
CA ARG A 183 4.75 12.78 9.45
C ARG A 183 5.00 12.66 10.94
N GLN A 184 3.96 12.83 11.75
CA GLN A 184 3.99 12.70 13.21
C GLN A 184 3.65 11.28 13.68
N GLY A 185 3.33 10.37 12.74
CA GLY A 185 2.84 9.03 13.03
C GLY A 185 1.49 9.07 13.76
N TRP A 186 1.19 8.01 14.51
CA TRP A 186 0.01 7.94 15.37
C TRP A 186 0.35 7.24 16.70
N PRO A 187 0.78 7.98 17.74
CA PRO A 187 1.33 7.38 18.95
C PRO A 187 0.33 6.56 19.79
N GLU A 188 -0.98 6.81 19.68
CA GLU A 188 -2.00 6.20 20.56
C GLU A 188 -2.09 4.66 20.43
N ASP A 189 -1.74 4.13 19.26
CA ASP A 189 -1.74 2.71 18.96
C ASP A 189 -0.32 2.17 18.69
N GLY A 190 0.71 2.97 18.96
CA GLY A 190 2.10 2.54 18.89
C GLY A 190 2.53 1.72 20.12
N PRO A 191 3.74 1.13 20.10
CA PRO A 191 4.70 1.08 18.99
C PRO A 191 4.21 0.20 17.83
N TYR A 192 4.72 0.45 16.62
CA TYR A 192 4.36 -0.29 15.41
C TYR A 192 5.44 -1.28 14.99
N ASP A 193 5.03 -2.49 14.62
CA ASP A 193 5.90 -3.52 14.04
C ASP A 193 6.14 -3.29 12.54
N ALA A 194 5.16 -2.67 11.86
CA ALA A 194 5.21 -2.37 10.44
C ALA A 194 4.71 -0.94 10.17
N ILE A 195 5.46 -0.18 9.37
CA ILE A 195 5.04 1.15 8.90
C ILE A 195 5.18 1.19 7.38
N HIS A 196 4.09 1.50 6.70
CA HIS A 196 4.05 1.83 5.29
C HIS A 196 3.83 3.33 5.10
N VAL A 197 4.50 3.93 4.12
CA VAL A 197 4.31 5.34 3.75
C VAL A 197 3.99 5.39 2.25
N GLY A 198 2.71 5.66 1.94
CA GLY A 198 2.18 5.70 0.57
C GLY A 198 2.34 7.05 -0.13
N ALA A 199 2.72 8.09 0.62
CA ALA A 199 3.00 9.42 0.09
C ALA A 199 4.51 9.66 -0.03
N ALA A 200 4.94 10.35 -1.10
CA ALA A 200 6.32 10.79 -1.21
C ALA A 200 6.62 11.81 -0.09
N ALA A 201 7.55 11.47 0.80
CA ALA A 201 8.07 12.39 1.82
C ALA A 201 9.40 12.99 1.34
N GLU A 202 9.62 14.28 1.60
CA GLU A 202 10.91 14.93 1.34
C GLU A 202 12.03 14.35 2.25
N THR A 203 11.67 13.87 3.44
CA THR A 203 12.56 13.24 4.42
C THR A 203 11.87 12.05 5.08
N LEU A 204 12.64 10.99 5.37
CA LEU A 204 12.12 9.85 6.14
C LEU A 204 11.93 10.29 7.61
N PRO A 205 10.75 10.05 8.21
CA PRO A 205 10.55 10.27 9.65
C PRO A 205 11.52 9.40 10.46
N GLN A 206 12.09 9.96 11.53
CA GLN A 206 12.90 9.19 12.48
C GLN A 206 11.95 8.44 13.41
N ALA A 207 12.12 7.11 13.49
CA ALA A 207 11.42 6.23 14.42
C ALA A 207 12.09 6.25 15.79
#